data_AF-A0A928YN45-F1
#
_entry.id   AF-A0A928YN45-F1
#
_cell.length_a   1.000
_cell.length_b   1.000
_cell.length_c   1.000
_cell.angle_alpha   90.00
_cell.angle_beta   90.00
_cell.angle_gamma   90.00
#
_symmetry.space_group_name_H-M   'P 1'
#
loop_
_entity.id
_entity.type
_entity.pdbx_description
1 polymer ?
#
loop_
_entity_poly.entity_id
_entity_poly.type
_entity_poly.pdbx_seq_one_letter_code
_entity_poly.pdbx_strand_id
1 'polypeptide(L)'
;MERQNLDSNNSANAKDSLQVLQTQQTNISDLDTEVHAFYQLGNLYYDRLDFAKALFYLKKAASVFLKESQFEYYFSCQNKCLFIFFEREEKQEADALKKELADVKLKYSLEDNSRYHYTLGSSLDFEKNYSSALSCMEKSLELALKTQNKIDICYALSGLVIIYVHQEKFDLAIKEINNLKVFFQKIDLKDLSMSMDLAHGYILREKGMLKESLDVFWKIYSKISEVKNLYYNTYLLYALGTTYLQLKDRETASLFLSLAQSSCDKVNLKRTSSLIATHIKSIGLKHGTEFDLILDCHSRQVKEKDKGIVNLKGQFVILELLKLFLSKPGHSFSKKELVKKVWDQNYSPSIHDNKVYVTLKRLKKIIEPNAKSAKYIFRNKDGYYLNSKVKTFIREIQF
;
A
#
# COMPACT_ATOMS: atom_id res chain seq x y z
N MET A 1 42.24 -3.49 -67.35
CA MET A 1 41.33 -4.52 -66.81
C MET A 1 41.27 -4.53 -65.27
N GLU A 2 41.97 -3.65 -64.56
CA GLU A 2 42.01 -3.66 -63.07
C GLU A 2 41.16 -2.58 -62.37
N ARG A 3 40.55 -1.63 -63.08
CA ARG A 3 39.73 -0.57 -62.46
C ARG A 3 38.26 -0.93 -62.23
N GLN A 4 37.77 -2.05 -62.75
CA GLN A 4 36.37 -2.48 -62.58
C GLN A 4 36.15 -3.50 -61.45
N ASN A 5 37.22 -4.02 -60.83
CA ASN A 5 37.12 -4.99 -59.72
C ASN A 5 37.30 -4.37 -58.32
N LEU A 6 37.65 -3.09 -58.21
CA LEU A 6 37.75 -2.37 -56.94
C LEU A 6 36.44 -1.69 -56.51
N ASP A 7 35.61 -1.25 -57.45
CA ASP A 7 34.33 -0.58 -57.15
C ASP A 7 33.21 -1.57 -56.78
N SER A 8 33.23 -2.79 -57.31
CA SER A 8 32.26 -3.84 -56.97
C SER A 8 32.45 -4.35 -55.53
N ASN A 9 33.69 -4.54 -55.07
CA ASN A 9 34.01 -4.96 -53.70
C ASN A 9 33.73 -3.87 -52.64
N ASN A 10 33.92 -2.59 -52.96
CA ASN A 10 33.60 -1.49 -52.03
C ASN A 10 32.08 -1.25 -51.90
N SER A 11 31.29 -1.47 -52.96
CA SER A 11 29.84 -1.32 -52.91
C SER A 11 29.11 -2.45 -52.15
N ALA A 12 29.67 -3.66 -52.14
CA ALA A 12 29.16 -4.80 -51.37
C ALA A 12 29.41 -4.62 -49.86
N ASN A 13 30.64 -4.25 -49.46
CA ASN A 13 30.99 -3.98 -48.06
C ASN A 13 30.19 -2.80 -47.46
N ALA A 14 29.88 -1.77 -48.24
CA ALA A 14 29.08 -0.63 -47.79
C ALA A 14 27.61 -1.00 -47.55
N LYS A 15 27.02 -1.87 -48.38
CA LYS A 15 25.65 -2.36 -48.20
C LYS A 15 25.51 -3.30 -47.00
N ASP A 16 26.46 -4.19 -46.80
CA ASP A 16 26.50 -5.07 -45.63
C ASP A 16 26.68 -4.27 -44.33
N SER A 17 27.53 -3.23 -44.35
CA SER A 17 27.71 -2.34 -43.21
C SER A 17 26.45 -1.51 -42.89
N LEU A 18 25.72 -1.04 -43.91
CA LEU A 18 24.46 -0.32 -43.73
C LEU A 18 23.36 -1.23 -43.19
N GLN A 19 23.31 -2.49 -43.63
CA GLN A 19 22.32 -3.47 -43.19
C GLN A 19 22.61 -3.93 -41.76
N VAL A 20 23.88 -4.09 -41.36
CA VAL A 20 24.29 -4.34 -39.97
C VAL A 20 23.95 -3.15 -39.07
N LEU A 21 24.23 -1.91 -39.53
CA LEU A 21 23.86 -0.69 -38.79
C LEU A 21 22.35 -0.55 -38.64
N GLN A 22 21.57 -0.80 -39.69
CA GLN A 22 20.11 -0.78 -39.63
C GLN A 22 19.56 -1.87 -38.70
N THR A 23 20.11 -3.09 -38.75
CA THR A 23 19.70 -4.20 -37.88
C THR A 23 20.06 -3.95 -36.41
N GLN A 24 21.23 -3.34 -36.15
CA GLN A 24 21.64 -2.88 -34.83
C GLN A 24 20.73 -1.75 -34.34
N GLN A 25 20.35 -0.81 -35.20
CA GLN A 25 19.49 0.32 -34.84
C GLN A 25 18.04 -0.11 -34.56
N THR A 26 17.49 -1.09 -35.29
CA THR A 26 16.20 -1.73 -34.95
C THR A 26 16.26 -2.57 -33.68
N ASN A 27 17.34 -3.32 -33.46
CA ASN A 27 17.51 -4.09 -32.22
C ASN A 27 17.67 -3.17 -31.00
N ILE A 28 18.32 -2.01 -31.16
CA ILE A 28 18.43 -0.99 -30.10
C ILE A 28 17.07 -0.33 -29.84
N SER A 29 16.26 -0.03 -30.86
CA SER A 29 14.93 0.55 -30.64
C SER A 29 13.95 -0.42 -29.98
N ASP A 30 14.01 -1.71 -30.35
CA ASP A 30 13.17 -2.75 -29.77
C ASP A 30 13.59 -3.06 -28.32
N LEU A 31 14.90 -3.08 -28.05
CA LEU A 31 15.45 -3.28 -26.71
C LEU A 31 15.18 -2.09 -25.78
N ASP A 32 15.28 -0.86 -26.29
CA ASP A 32 14.94 0.36 -25.53
C ASP A 32 13.43 0.38 -25.17
N THR A 33 12.58 -0.06 -26.09
CA THR A 33 11.14 -0.22 -25.81
C THR A 33 10.88 -1.32 -24.77
N GLU A 34 11.59 -2.45 -24.84
CA GLU A 34 11.45 -3.57 -23.93
C GLU A 34 11.94 -3.25 -22.51
N VAL A 35 13.09 -2.59 -22.35
CA VAL A 35 13.63 -2.24 -21.02
C VAL A 35 12.73 -1.23 -20.31
N HIS A 36 12.19 -0.25 -21.05
CA HIS A 36 11.22 0.69 -20.51
C HIS A 36 9.92 -0.03 -20.13
N ALA A 37 9.48 -1.04 -20.89
CA ALA A 37 8.34 -1.86 -20.49
C ALA A 37 8.59 -2.63 -19.19
N PHE A 38 9.78 -3.22 -18.99
CA PHE A 38 10.14 -3.83 -17.69
C PHE A 38 10.15 -2.81 -16.56
N TYR A 39 10.69 -1.61 -16.79
CA TYR A 39 10.68 -0.53 -15.80
C TYR A 39 9.25 -0.14 -15.40
N GLN A 40 8.35 0.05 -16.38
CA GLN A 40 6.95 0.38 -16.12
C GLN A 40 6.20 -0.75 -15.40
N LEU A 41 6.45 -2.01 -15.76
CA LEU A 41 5.91 -3.16 -15.04
C LEU A 41 6.42 -3.22 -13.60
N GLY A 42 7.72 -2.98 -13.39
CA GLY A 42 8.33 -2.87 -12.07
C GLY A 42 7.64 -1.80 -11.21
N ASN A 43 7.41 -0.62 -11.78
CA ASN A 43 6.69 0.48 -11.12
C ASN A 43 5.23 0.11 -10.80
N LEU A 44 4.52 -0.52 -11.74
CA LEU A 44 3.13 -0.94 -11.52
C LEU A 44 3.01 -1.94 -10.38
N TYR A 45 3.89 -2.94 -10.33
CA TYR A 45 3.90 -3.91 -9.24
C TYR A 45 4.34 -3.29 -7.91
N TYR A 46 5.29 -2.35 -7.94
CA TYR A 46 5.69 -1.56 -6.78
C TYR A 46 4.50 -0.80 -6.19
N ASP A 47 3.74 -0.09 -7.03
CA ASP A 47 2.56 0.68 -6.60
C ASP A 47 1.44 -0.21 -6.05
N ARG A 48 1.36 -1.45 -6.52
CA ARG A 48 0.42 -2.47 -6.04
C ARG A 48 0.93 -3.30 -4.86
N LEU A 49 2.13 -2.99 -4.35
CA LEU A 49 2.80 -3.71 -3.27
C LEU A 49 3.12 -5.18 -3.59
N ASP A 50 3.09 -5.60 -4.85
CA ASP A 50 3.56 -6.93 -5.28
C ASP A 50 5.09 -6.88 -5.43
N PHE A 51 5.79 -6.77 -4.30
CA PHE A 51 7.22 -6.50 -4.28
C PHE A 51 8.07 -7.62 -4.87
N ALA A 52 7.61 -8.87 -4.83
CA ALA A 52 8.30 -9.97 -5.48
C ALA A 52 8.41 -9.75 -7.00
N LYS A 53 7.29 -9.41 -7.66
CA LYS A 53 7.30 -9.09 -9.09
C LYS A 53 7.97 -7.75 -9.37
N ALA A 54 7.78 -6.75 -8.51
CA ALA A 54 8.45 -5.46 -8.65
C ALA A 54 9.97 -5.62 -8.67
N LEU A 55 10.55 -6.32 -7.68
CA LEU A 55 11.99 -6.60 -7.63
C LEU A 55 12.48 -7.35 -8.87
N PHE A 56 11.73 -8.33 -9.36
CA PHE A 56 12.09 -9.08 -10.55
C PHE A 56 12.23 -8.17 -11.78
N TYR A 57 11.20 -7.36 -12.07
CA TYR A 57 11.22 -6.48 -13.24
C TYR A 57 12.18 -5.30 -13.08
N LEU A 58 12.27 -4.71 -11.87
CA LEU A 58 13.21 -3.62 -11.58
C LEU A 58 14.67 -4.08 -11.68
N LYS A 59 15.03 -5.25 -11.14
CA LYS A 59 16.40 -5.80 -11.27
C LYS A 59 16.74 -6.11 -12.73
N LYS A 60 15.79 -6.65 -13.51
CA LYS A 60 15.97 -6.85 -14.95
C LYS A 60 16.23 -5.54 -15.67
N ALA A 61 15.36 -4.54 -15.49
CA ALA A 61 15.50 -3.22 -16.11
C ALA A 61 16.82 -2.55 -15.72
N ALA A 62 17.17 -2.56 -14.43
CA ALA A 62 18.42 -1.99 -13.91
C ALA A 62 19.65 -2.60 -14.58
N SER A 63 19.67 -3.92 -14.81
CA SER A 63 20.81 -4.60 -15.45
C SER A 63 21.03 -4.16 -16.90
N VAL A 64 19.96 -3.81 -17.62
CA VAL A 64 20.03 -3.31 -19.00
C VAL A 64 20.39 -1.84 -19.02
N PHE A 65 19.71 -1.00 -18.22
CA PHE A 65 20.03 0.42 -18.08
C PHE A 65 21.49 0.66 -17.67
N LEU A 66 22.05 -0.19 -16.82
CA LEU A 66 23.45 -0.12 -16.44
C LEU A 66 24.40 -0.41 -17.61
N LYS A 67 24.07 -1.37 -18.48
CA LYS A 67 24.87 -1.71 -19.67
C LYS A 67 24.81 -0.62 -20.73
N GLU A 68 23.66 0.04 -20.85
CA GLU A 68 23.42 1.13 -21.81
C GLU A 68 23.82 2.50 -21.27
N SER A 69 24.43 2.57 -20.08
CA SER A 69 24.81 3.82 -19.41
C SER A 69 23.63 4.78 -19.15
N GLN A 70 22.41 4.26 -19.10
CA GLN A 70 21.20 4.99 -18.70
C GLN A 70 21.12 5.08 -17.16
N PHE A 71 22.10 5.73 -16.53
CA PHE A 71 22.24 5.76 -15.08
C PHE A 71 21.05 6.39 -14.37
N GLU A 72 20.34 7.29 -15.05
CA GLU A 72 19.11 7.92 -14.57
C GLU A 72 18.09 6.86 -14.10
N TYR A 73 17.76 5.93 -14.99
CA TYR A 73 16.78 4.87 -14.73
C TYR A 73 17.35 3.76 -13.84
N TYR A 74 18.66 3.49 -13.92
CA TYR A 74 19.35 2.58 -13.00
C TYR A 74 19.13 3.01 -11.55
N PHE A 75 19.48 4.25 -11.19
CA PHE A 75 19.32 4.73 -9.81
C PHE A 75 17.84 4.78 -9.38
N SER A 76 16.92 5.11 -10.30
CA SER A 76 15.49 5.03 -10.02
C SER A 76 15.03 3.61 -9.67
N CYS A 77 15.55 2.59 -10.35
CA CYS A 77 15.29 1.19 -10.00
C CYS A 77 15.88 0.85 -8.63
N GLN A 78 17.13 1.25 -8.37
CA GLN A 78 17.80 0.95 -7.12
C GLN A 78 17.12 1.60 -5.90
N ASN A 79 16.63 2.83 -6.03
CA ASN A 79 15.86 3.48 -4.97
C ASN A 79 14.58 2.72 -4.61
N LYS A 80 13.87 2.20 -5.62
CA LYS A 80 12.65 1.39 -5.40
C LYS A 80 12.98 0.04 -4.79
N CYS A 81 14.04 -0.63 -5.26
CA CYS A 81 14.53 -1.87 -4.65
C CYS A 81 14.92 -1.65 -3.17
N LEU A 82 15.64 -0.57 -2.89
CA LEU A 82 16.06 -0.18 -1.55
C LEU A 82 14.83 0.02 -0.64
N PHE A 83 13.83 0.80 -1.08
CA PHE A 83 12.57 0.95 -0.35
C PHE A 83 11.90 -0.40 -0.04
N ILE A 84 11.82 -1.30 -1.02
CA ILE A 84 11.26 -2.64 -0.82
C ILE A 84 12.01 -3.40 0.27
N PHE A 85 13.35 -3.42 0.21
CA PHE A 85 14.16 -4.11 1.22
C PHE A 85 13.95 -3.53 2.62
N PHE A 86 13.75 -2.23 2.73
CA PHE A 86 13.46 -1.59 4.00
C PHE A 86 12.08 -1.92 4.57
N GLU A 87 11.03 -1.86 3.75
CA GLU A 87 9.68 -2.22 4.20
C GLU A 87 9.58 -3.71 4.56
N ARG A 88 10.34 -4.58 3.89
CA ARG A 88 10.43 -6.01 4.21
C ARG A 88 11.42 -6.35 5.33
N GLU A 89 12.17 -5.36 5.81
CA GLU A 89 13.26 -5.52 6.80
C GLU A 89 14.39 -6.47 6.34
N GLU A 90 14.67 -6.50 5.04
CA GLU A 90 15.68 -7.34 4.39
C GLU A 90 17.06 -6.66 4.38
N LYS A 91 17.63 -6.48 5.58
CA LYS A 91 18.90 -5.75 5.76
C LYS A 91 20.04 -6.28 4.88
N GLN A 92 20.15 -7.60 4.73
CA GLN A 92 21.21 -8.22 3.93
C GLN A 92 21.17 -7.82 2.46
N GLU A 93 19.97 -7.69 1.88
CA GLU A 93 19.79 -7.25 0.49
C GLU A 93 20.09 -5.76 0.32
N ALA A 94 19.72 -4.93 1.31
CA ALA A 94 20.08 -3.51 1.32
C ALA A 94 21.62 -3.31 1.41
N ASP A 95 22.30 -4.06 2.27
CA ASP A 95 23.76 -4.03 2.41
C ASP A 95 24.45 -4.52 1.11
N ALA A 96 23.89 -5.55 0.45
CA ALA A 96 24.39 -6.04 -0.83
C ALA A 96 24.23 -4.98 -1.94
N LEU A 97 23.07 -4.32 -2.01
CA LEU A 97 22.82 -3.24 -2.96
C LEU A 97 23.79 -2.08 -2.74
N LYS A 98 24.05 -1.68 -1.49
CA LYS A 98 25.02 -0.63 -1.18
C LYS A 98 26.43 -0.97 -1.68
N LYS A 99 26.86 -2.24 -1.56
CA LYS A 99 28.12 -2.71 -2.12
C LYS A 99 28.11 -2.68 -3.65
N GLU A 100 27.05 -3.15 -4.28
CA GLU A 100 26.88 -3.09 -5.74
C GLU A 100 27.01 -1.66 -6.26
N LEU A 101 26.40 -0.68 -5.59
CA LEU A 101 26.50 0.74 -5.97
C LEU A 101 27.94 1.26 -5.93
N ALA A 102 28.73 0.84 -4.93
CA ALA A 102 30.15 1.20 -4.83
C ALA A 102 30.97 0.55 -5.96
N ASP A 103 30.72 -0.74 -6.23
CA ASP A 103 31.38 -1.48 -7.30
C ASP A 103 31.05 -0.91 -8.69
N VAL A 104 29.79 -0.55 -8.93
CA VAL A 104 29.34 0.12 -10.16
C VAL A 104 30.02 1.47 -10.33
N LYS A 105 30.11 2.27 -9.27
CA LYS A 105 30.80 3.57 -9.32
C LYS A 105 32.26 3.41 -9.74
N LEU A 106 32.96 2.42 -9.19
CA LEU A 106 34.35 2.12 -9.56
C LEU A 106 34.46 1.59 -11.00
N LYS A 107 33.67 0.58 -11.35
CA LYS A 107 33.74 -0.12 -12.63
C LYS A 107 33.42 0.77 -13.82
N TYR A 108 32.40 1.62 -13.70
CA TYR A 108 31.96 2.52 -14.75
C TYR A 108 32.61 3.90 -14.65
N SER A 109 33.51 4.11 -13.68
CA SER A 109 34.15 5.40 -13.39
C SER A 109 33.13 6.54 -13.38
N LEU A 110 32.00 6.28 -12.71
CA LEU A 110 30.88 7.22 -12.69
C LEU A 110 31.32 8.53 -12.07
N GLU A 111 31.12 9.61 -12.82
CA GLU A 111 31.22 10.95 -12.27
C GLU A 111 30.27 11.10 -11.08
N ASP A 112 30.63 12.01 -10.18
CA ASP A 112 29.85 12.22 -8.97
C ASP A 112 28.47 12.80 -9.34
N ASN A 113 27.43 11.99 -9.19
CA ASN A 113 26.06 12.30 -9.62
C ASN A 113 25.13 12.46 -8.41
N SER A 114 24.18 13.40 -8.50
CA SER A 114 23.12 13.63 -7.51
C SER A 114 22.41 12.33 -7.10
N ARG A 115 21.96 11.53 -8.07
CA ARG A 115 21.17 10.31 -7.81
C ARG A 115 21.94 9.23 -7.07
N TYR A 116 23.25 9.11 -7.32
CA TYR A 116 24.11 8.20 -6.55
C TYR A 116 24.11 8.58 -5.07
N HIS A 117 24.34 9.87 -4.77
CA HIS A 117 24.36 10.37 -3.39
C HIS A 117 23.00 10.30 -2.73
N TYR A 118 21.91 10.52 -3.47
CA TYR A 118 20.56 10.31 -2.97
C TYR A 118 20.33 8.85 -2.57
N THR A 119 20.63 7.88 -3.45
CA THR A 119 20.45 6.46 -3.15
C THR A 119 21.32 6.00 -1.98
N LEU A 120 22.58 6.45 -1.93
CA LEU A 120 23.48 6.16 -0.81
C LEU A 120 22.96 6.78 0.50
N GLY A 121 22.47 8.02 0.44
CA GLY A 121 21.87 8.70 1.58
C GLY A 121 20.64 7.97 2.12
N SER A 122 19.75 7.51 1.24
CA SER A 122 18.60 6.67 1.63
C SER A 122 19.03 5.36 2.28
N SER A 123 20.10 4.73 1.80
CA SER A 123 20.62 3.51 2.42
C SER A 123 21.18 3.77 3.81
N LEU A 124 21.88 4.88 4.01
CA LEU A 124 22.42 5.29 5.32
C LEU A 124 21.30 5.68 6.30
N ASP A 125 20.21 6.27 5.81
CA ASP A 125 19.02 6.55 6.61
C ASP A 125 18.39 5.27 7.16
N PHE A 126 18.35 4.21 6.35
CA PHE A 126 17.84 2.91 6.79
C PHE A 126 18.70 2.26 7.87
N GLU A 127 20.01 2.52 7.84
CA GLU A 127 20.96 2.16 8.89
C GLU A 127 20.86 3.07 10.12
N LYS A 128 19.98 4.09 10.10
CA LYS A 128 19.83 5.15 11.12
C LYS A 128 21.09 6.02 11.30
N ASN A 129 21.98 6.03 10.31
CA ASN A 129 23.16 6.88 10.28
C ASN A 129 22.81 8.26 9.70
N TYR A 130 22.00 9.01 10.43
CA TYR A 130 21.40 10.26 9.93
C TYR A 130 22.42 11.35 9.62
N SER A 131 23.57 11.39 10.30
CA SER A 131 24.62 12.38 10.02
C SER A 131 25.29 12.14 8.67
N SER A 132 25.63 10.89 8.36
CA SER A 132 26.20 10.52 7.07
C SER A 132 25.17 10.62 5.95
N ALA A 133 23.93 10.23 6.23
CA ALA A 133 22.81 10.40 5.30
C ALA A 133 22.58 11.87 4.95
N LEU A 134 22.62 12.77 5.94
CA LEU A 134 22.49 14.21 5.73
C LEU A 134 23.57 14.75 4.79
N SER A 135 24.84 14.41 5.04
CA SER A 135 25.95 14.83 4.18
C SER A 135 25.79 14.34 2.73
N CYS A 136 25.29 13.11 2.54
CA CYS A 136 24.98 12.59 1.21
C CYS A 136 23.83 13.35 0.54
N MET A 137 22.76 13.67 1.28
CA MET A 137 21.63 14.43 0.74
C MET A 137 22.01 15.89 0.39
N GLU A 138 22.84 16.53 1.20
CA GLU A 138 23.39 17.86 0.91
C GLU A 138 24.25 17.84 -0.36
N LYS A 139 25.11 16.83 -0.50
CA LYS A 139 25.93 16.65 -1.71
C LYS A 139 25.09 16.33 -2.95
N SER A 140 24.04 15.53 -2.79
CA SER A 140 23.05 15.29 -3.85
C SER A 140 22.41 16.58 -4.32
N LEU A 141 22.02 17.45 -3.38
CA LEU A 141 21.41 18.75 -3.69
C LEU A 141 22.40 19.68 -4.40
N GLU A 142 23.64 19.76 -3.93
CA GLU A 142 24.69 20.57 -4.55
C GLU A 142 24.90 20.19 -6.03
N LEU A 143 25.00 18.89 -6.32
CA LEU A 143 25.18 18.38 -7.68
C LEU A 143 23.93 18.61 -8.55
N ALA A 144 22.73 18.43 -7.99
CA ALA A 144 21.48 18.70 -8.69
C ALA A 144 21.31 20.18 -9.05
N LEU A 145 21.75 21.09 -8.17
CA LEU A 145 21.78 22.53 -8.42
C LEU A 145 22.80 22.91 -9.50
N LYS A 146 24.01 22.33 -9.46
CA LYS A 146 25.05 22.53 -10.48
C LYS A 146 24.59 22.12 -11.88
N THR A 147 23.90 20.98 -11.97
CA THR A 147 23.33 20.45 -13.23
C THR A 147 22.00 21.10 -13.62
N GLN A 148 21.43 21.94 -12.75
CA GLN A 148 20.11 22.56 -12.90
C GLN A 148 18.96 21.55 -13.15
N ASN A 149 19.14 20.30 -12.73
CA ASN A 149 18.12 19.27 -12.88
C ASN A 149 17.05 19.43 -11.80
N LYS A 150 15.92 20.01 -12.18
CA LYS A 150 14.81 20.32 -11.25
C LYS A 150 14.20 19.08 -10.59
N ILE A 151 14.18 17.93 -11.29
CA ILE A 151 13.64 16.69 -10.74
C ILE A 151 14.57 16.18 -9.63
N ASP A 152 15.88 16.15 -9.89
CA ASP A 152 16.88 15.72 -8.91
C ASP A 152 16.94 16.66 -7.70
N ILE A 153 16.75 17.97 -7.91
CA ILE A 153 16.61 18.94 -6.81
C ILE A 153 15.42 18.55 -5.91
N CYS A 154 14.27 18.22 -6.51
CA CYS A 154 13.10 17.81 -5.73
C CYS A 154 13.36 16.54 -4.91
N TYR A 155 14.01 15.54 -5.51
CA TYR A 155 14.38 14.32 -4.78
C TYR A 155 15.37 14.63 -3.65
N ALA A 156 16.45 15.39 -3.90
CA ALA A 156 17.43 15.74 -2.87
C ALA A 156 16.80 16.50 -1.69
N LEU A 157 15.96 17.50 -1.98
CA LEU A 157 15.21 18.24 -0.96
C LEU A 157 14.26 17.33 -0.17
N SER A 158 13.56 16.41 -0.85
CA SER A 158 12.69 15.44 -0.17
C SER A 158 13.49 14.53 0.76
N GLY A 159 14.69 14.11 0.35
CA GLY A 159 15.61 13.35 1.18
C GLY A 159 16.00 14.12 2.44
N LEU A 160 16.38 15.40 2.29
CA LEU A 160 16.65 16.29 3.43
C LEU A 160 15.47 16.40 4.39
N VAL A 161 14.25 16.55 3.88
CA VAL A 161 13.03 16.59 4.71
C VAL A 161 12.92 15.32 5.56
N ILE A 162 13.08 14.15 4.97
CA ILE A 162 12.99 12.87 5.70
C ILE A 162 14.08 12.77 6.78
N ILE A 163 15.33 13.13 6.46
CA ILE A 163 16.42 13.12 7.45
C ILE A 163 16.16 14.13 8.58
N TYR A 164 15.69 15.33 8.27
CA TYR A 164 15.34 16.33 9.29
C TYR A 164 14.18 15.86 10.18
N VAL A 165 13.19 15.17 9.62
CA VAL A 165 12.11 14.54 10.40
C VAL A 165 12.66 13.48 11.35
N HIS A 166 13.54 12.60 10.89
CA HIS A 166 14.18 11.58 11.75
C HIS A 166 15.09 12.17 12.83
N GLN A 167 15.64 13.36 12.60
CA GLN A 167 16.42 14.12 13.58
C GLN A 167 15.57 15.08 14.44
N GLU A 168 14.25 15.07 14.30
CA GLU A 168 13.31 15.98 14.99
C GLU A 168 13.57 17.48 14.72
N LYS A 169 14.28 17.80 13.63
CA LYS A 169 14.56 19.17 13.16
C LYS A 169 13.39 19.71 12.34
N PHE A 170 12.22 19.80 12.96
CA PHE A 170 10.96 20.06 12.29
C PHE A 170 10.90 21.40 11.56
N ASP A 171 11.50 22.46 12.09
CA ASP A 171 11.44 23.78 11.44
C ASP A 171 12.25 23.82 10.13
N LEU A 172 13.38 23.09 10.07
CA LEU A 172 14.14 22.90 8.83
C LEU A 172 13.35 22.04 7.83
N ALA A 173 12.72 20.96 8.29
CA ALA A 173 11.88 20.13 7.42
C ALA A 173 10.71 20.93 6.80
N ILE A 174 10.01 21.76 7.59
CA ILE A 174 8.92 22.61 7.11
C ILE A 174 9.42 23.62 6.07
N LYS A 175 10.60 24.22 6.30
CA LYS A 175 11.22 25.14 5.34
C LYS A 175 11.41 24.46 3.99
N GLU A 176 11.99 23.28 3.97
CA GLU A 176 12.25 22.56 2.71
C GLU A 176 10.96 22.02 2.05
N ILE A 177 9.95 21.62 2.83
CA ILE A 177 8.61 21.29 2.31
C ILE A 177 8.00 22.50 1.59
N ASN A 178 8.15 23.71 2.15
CA ASN A 178 7.62 24.92 1.51
C ASN A 178 8.39 25.27 0.22
N ASN A 179 9.70 25.04 0.18
CA ASN A 179 10.47 25.15 -1.05
C ASN A 179 9.96 24.17 -2.13
N LEU A 180 9.72 22.91 -1.75
CA LEU A 180 9.19 21.87 -2.65
C LEU A 180 7.81 22.20 -3.22
N LYS A 181 6.92 22.84 -2.44
CA LYS A 181 5.59 23.26 -2.92
C LYS A 181 5.67 24.18 -4.14
N VAL A 182 6.70 25.02 -4.24
CA VAL A 182 6.90 25.90 -5.41
C VAL A 182 7.26 25.09 -6.66
N PHE A 183 8.04 24.01 -6.50
CA PHE A 183 8.37 23.11 -7.59
C PHE A 183 7.15 22.31 -8.06
N PHE A 184 6.34 21.78 -7.15
CA PHE A 184 5.15 20.99 -7.49
C PHE A 184 4.06 21.77 -8.23
N GLN A 185 4.10 23.11 -8.24
CA GLN A 185 3.23 23.91 -9.10
C GLN A 185 3.61 23.82 -10.60
N LYS A 186 4.87 23.45 -10.89
CA LYS A 186 5.43 23.45 -12.25
C LYS A 186 5.86 22.06 -12.72
N ILE A 187 6.04 21.11 -11.80
CA ILE A 187 6.57 19.77 -12.08
C ILE A 187 5.58 18.74 -11.53
N ASP A 188 5.15 17.82 -12.39
CA ASP A 188 4.22 16.76 -12.02
C ASP A 188 4.95 15.59 -11.34
N LEU A 189 5.12 15.69 -10.01
CA LEU A 189 5.69 14.63 -9.16
C LEU A 189 4.68 14.27 -8.06
N LYS A 190 3.52 13.71 -8.45
CA LYS A 190 2.39 13.45 -7.53
C LYS A 190 2.75 12.59 -6.34
N ASP A 191 3.50 11.50 -6.57
CA ASP A 191 3.93 10.59 -5.50
C ASP A 191 4.82 11.30 -4.48
N LEU A 192 5.77 12.10 -4.98
CA LEU A 192 6.68 12.86 -4.14
C LEU A 192 5.94 13.94 -3.35
N SER A 193 5.04 14.67 -4.01
CA SER A 193 4.16 15.66 -3.38
C SER A 193 3.33 15.03 -2.27
N MET A 194 2.73 13.87 -2.51
CA MET A 194 1.95 13.12 -1.52
C MET A 194 2.81 12.67 -0.34
N SER A 195 4.04 12.21 -0.60
CA SER A 195 4.99 11.88 0.46
C SER A 195 5.36 13.10 1.33
N MET A 196 5.50 14.28 0.72
CA MET A 196 5.83 15.51 1.44
C MET A 196 4.63 16.03 2.25
N ASP A 197 3.41 15.92 1.73
CA ASP A 197 2.20 16.27 2.48
C ASP A 197 2.00 15.32 3.68
N LEU A 198 2.29 14.02 3.53
CA LEU A 198 2.27 13.06 4.64
C LEU A 198 3.33 13.39 5.70
N ALA A 199 4.55 13.74 5.28
CA ALA A 199 5.59 14.20 6.18
C ALA A 199 5.19 15.50 6.91
N HIS A 200 4.56 16.44 6.20
CA HIS A 200 4.05 17.68 6.80
C HIS A 200 2.99 17.41 7.88
N GLY A 201 2.00 16.56 7.57
CA GLY A 201 0.97 16.17 8.53
C GLY A 201 1.56 15.45 9.74
N TYR A 202 2.59 14.61 9.54
CA TYR A 202 3.35 13.98 10.62
C TYR A 202 4.04 15.03 11.51
N ILE A 203 4.76 15.99 10.92
CA ILE A 203 5.45 17.05 11.67
C ILE A 203 4.46 17.86 12.52
N LEU A 204 3.33 18.26 11.94
CA LEU A 204 2.29 19.00 12.67
C LEU A 204 1.76 18.20 13.86
N ARG A 205 1.55 16.89 13.67
CA ARG A 205 1.14 15.99 14.73
C ARG A 205 2.16 15.94 15.86
N GLU A 206 3.45 15.75 15.55
CA GLU A 206 4.52 15.71 16.56
C GLU A 206 4.68 17.06 17.29
N LYS A 207 4.37 18.18 16.64
CA LYS A 207 4.31 19.52 17.28
C LYS A 207 3.04 19.74 18.13
N GLY A 208 2.13 18.77 18.20
CA GLY A 208 0.86 18.87 18.93
C GLY A 208 -0.22 19.68 18.21
N MET A 209 0.02 20.10 16.96
CA MET A 209 -0.93 20.81 16.10
C MET A 209 -1.87 19.79 15.42
N LEU A 210 -2.68 19.12 16.24
CA LEU A 210 -3.42 17.92 15.83
C LEU A 210 -4.55 18.23 14.84
N LYS A 211 -5.20 19.40 14.95
CA LYS A 211 -6.28 19.77 14.03
C LYS A 211 -5.73 20.10 12.65
N GLU A 212 -4.66 20.89 12.60
CA GLU A 212 -3.96 21.25 11.38
C GLU A 212 -3.37 20.01 10.69
N SER A 213 -2.86 19.07 11.47
CA SER A 213 -2.43 17.75 10.99
C SER A 213 -3.57 16.99 10.32
N LEU A 214 -4.75 16.93 10.95
CA LEU A 214 -5.93 16.30 10.36
C LEU A 214 -6.39 17.00 9.08
N ASP A 215 -6.38 18.34 9.04
CA ASP A 215 -6.76 19.09 7.84
C ASP A 215 -5.85 18.73 6.65
N VAL A 216 -4.54 18.58 6.90
CA VAL A 216 -3.58 18.11 5.90
C VAL A 216 -3.91 16.68 5.46
N PHE A 217 -4.14 15.75 6.39
CA PHE A 217 -4.44 14.36 6.04
C PHE A 217 -5.78 14.21 5.29
N TRP A 218 -6.82 14.95 5.66
CA TRP A 218 -8.10 14.93 4.94
C TRP A 218 -8.00 15.55 3.55
N LYS A 219 -7.13 16.55 3.37
CA LYS A 219 -6.79 17.07 2.04
C LYS A 219 -6.06 16.04 1.19
N ILE A 220 -5.20 15.21 1.77
CA ILE A 220 -4.59 14.07 1.05
C ILE A 220 -5.67 13.04 0.72
N TYR A 221 -6.55 12.71 1.66
CA TYR A 221 -7.62 11.72 1.49
C TYR A 221 -8.52 12.05 0.30
N SER A 222 -8.88 13.32 0.08
CA SER A 222 -9.72 13.73 -1.05
C SER A 222 -9.05 13.58 -2.42
N LYS A 223 -7.72 13.46 -2.45
CA LYS A 223 -6.90 13.33 -3.68
C LYS A 223 -6.20 11.99 -3.80
N ILE A 224 -6.37 11.08 -2.83
CA ILE A 224 -5.63 9.81 -2.78
C ILE A 224 -5.93 8.94 -4.01
N SER A 225 -7.11 9.07 -4.62
CA SER A 225 -7.49 8.36 -5.85
C SER A 225 -6.66 8.77 -7.08
N GLU A 226 -6.03 9.94 -7.05
CA GLU A 226 -5.14 10.41 -8.11
C GLU A 226 -3.79 9.68 -8.10
N VAL A 227 -3.41 9.10 -6.95
CA VAL A 227 -2.15 8.35 -6.76
C VAL A 227 -2.47 6.87 -6.64
N LYS A 228 -1.94 6.07 -7.58
CA LYS A 228 -2.24 4.63 -7.68
C LYS A 228 -1.43 3.76 -6.73
N ASN A 229 -0.59 4.36 -5.90
CA ASN A 229 0.30 3.65 -4.99
C ASN A 229 -0.40 3.33 -3.66
N LEU A 230 -0.61 2.04 -3.41
CA LEU A 230 -1.33 1.53 -2.24
C LEU A 230 -0.61 1.80 -0.92
N TYR A 231 0.71 2.01 -0.94
CA TYR A 231 1.49 2.36 0.25
C TYR A 231 0.96 3.64 0.89
N TYR A 232 0.75 4.70 0.10
CA TYR A 232 0.30 5.99 0.62
C TYR A 232 -1.11 5.92 1.22
N ASN A 233 -1.99 5.08 0.65
CA ASN A 233 -3.32 4.86 1.22
C ASN A 233 -3.23 4.19 2.60
N THR A 234 -2.49 3.10 2.71
CA THR A 234 -2.28 2.42 4.00
C THR A 234 -1.63 3.34 5.02
N TYR A 235 -0.61 4.12 4.62
CA TYR A 235 0.10 5.03 5.49
C TYR A 235 -0.77 6.23 5.92
N LEU A 236 -1.62 6.76 5.03
CA LEU A 236 -2.57 7.83 5.34
C LEU A 236 -3.59 7.37 6.40
N LEU A 237 -4.16 6.17 6.24
CA LEU A 237 -5.09 5.61 7.22
C LEU A 237 -4.41 5.41 8.57
N TYR A 238 -3.16 4.94 8.57
CA TYR A 238 -2.34 4.85 9.78
C TYR A 238 -2.10 6.24 10.42
N ALA A 239 -1.77 7.24 9.60
CA ALA A 239 -1.53 8.61 10.05
C ALA A 239 -2.78 9.24 10.68
N LEU A 240 -3.95 9.13 10.03
CA LEU A 240 -5.24 9.55 10.58
C LEU A 240 -5.52 8.86 11.92
N GLY A 241 -5.40 7.53 11.96
CA GLY A 241 -5.67 6.75 13.17
C GLY A 241 -4.78 7.11 14.36
N THR A 242 -3.49 7.37 14.10
CA THR A 242 -2.54 7.81 15.14
C THR A 242 -2.77 9.26 15.57
N THR A 243 -3.19 10.16 14.68
CA THR A 243 -3.58 11.54 15.06
C THR A 243 -4.84 11.56 15.92
N TYR A 244 -5.88 10.80 15.55
CA TYR A 244 -7.10 10.66 16.38
C TYR A 244 -6.80 10.03 17.75
N LEU A 245 -5.83 9.11 17.80
CA LEU A 245 -5.39 8.54 19.07
C LEU A 245 -4.78 9.61 19.99
N GLN A 246 -3.94 10.50 19.45
CA GLN A 246 -3.38 11.62 20.22
C GLN A 246 -4.44 12.66 20.61
N LEU A 247 -5.48 12.85 19.79
CA LEU A 247 -6.66 13.64 20.12
C LEU A 247 -7.56 13.01 21.20
N LYS A 248 -7.25 11.78 21.63
CA LYS A 248 -8.04 10.96 22.58
C LYS A 248 -9.40 10.52 22.05
N ASP A 249 -9.65 10.64 20.74
CA ASP A 249 -10.80 10.04 20.07
C ASP A 249 -10.49 8.58 19.72
N ARG A 250 -10.72 7.70 20.68
CA ARG A 250 -10.37 6.28 20.57
C ARG A 250 -11.22 5.52 19.57
N GLU A 251 -12.48 5.91 19.38
CA GLU A 251 -13.40 5.24 18.46
C GLU A 251 -12.96 5.49 17.01
N THR A 252 -12.72 6.75 16.67
CA THR A 252 -12.23 7.11 15.33
C THR A 252 -10.82 6.58 15.08
N ALA A 253 -9.94 6.61 16.08
CA ALA A 253 -8.61 6.00 16.00
C ALA A 253 -8.68 4.49 15.72
N SER A 254 -9.56 3.78 16.43
CA SER A 254 -9.81 2.35 16.26
C SER A 254 -10.27 2.02 14.83
N LEU A 255 -11.20 2.80 14.30
CA LEU A 255 -11.71 2.66 12.93
C LEU A 255 -10.56 2.78 11.92
N PHE A 256 -9.81 3.88 11.93
CA PHE A 256 -8.76 4.14 10.95
C PHE A 256 -7.58 3.16 11.06
N LEU A 257 -7.15 2.80 12.27
CA LEU A 257 -6.10 1.80 12.44
C LEU A 257 -6.54 0.41 12.00
N SER A 258 -7.81 0.05 12.21
CA SER A 258 -8.37 -1.21 11.69
C SER A 258 -8.41 -1.22 10.16
N LEU A 259 -8.80 -0.10 9.53
CA LEU A 259 -8.75 0.08 8.08
C LEU A 259 -7.31 -0.01 7.56
N ALA A 260 -6.36 0.66 8.21
CA ALA A 260 -4.93 0.56 7.88
C ALA A 260 -4.44 -0.89 7.98
N GLN A 261 -4.77 -1.60 9.06
CA GLN A 261 -4.37 -3.00 9.24
C GLN A 261 -4.98 -3.93 8.18
N SER A 262 -6.23 -3.70 7.79
CA SER A 262 -6.91 -4.54 6.78
C SER A 262 -6.43 -4.26 5.35
N SER A 263 -5.97 -3.04 5.05
CA SER A 263 -5.40 -2.66 3.76
C SER A 263 -3.90 -2.98 3.64
N CYS A 264 -3.21 -3.16 4.77
CA CYS A 264 -1.77 -3.42 4.80
C CYS A 264 -1.44 -4.87 4.38
N ASP A 265 -0.58 -5.00 3.37
CA ASP A 265 0.06 -6.27 3.04
C ASP A 265 1.16 -6.58 4.06
N LYS A 266 0.89 -7.49 5.00
CA LYS A 266 1.81 -7.84 6.09
C LYS A 266 3.11 -8.49 5.63
N VAL A 267 3.13 -9.08 4.44
CA VAL A 267 4.32 -9.75 3.90
C VAL A 267 5.23 -8.71 3.27
N ASN A 268 4.66 -7.82 2.46
CA ASN A 268 5.43 -6.83 1.71
C ASN A 268 5.73 -5.56 2.54
N LEU A 269 4.82 -5.14 3.40
CA LEU A 269 4.96 -3.97 4.29
C LEU A 269 5.17 -4.39 5.75
N LYS A 270 6.16 -5.24 6.00
CA LYS A 270 6.43 -5.82 7.33
C LYS A 270 6.67 -4.74 8.39
N ARG A 271 7.51 -3.74 8.08
CA ARG A 271 7.80 -2.60 8.95
C ARG A 271 6.52 -1.81 9.28
N THR A 272 5.81 -1.35 8.25
CA THR A 272 4.56 -0.58 8.42
C THR A 272 3.49 -1.38 9.17
N SER A 273 3.34 -2.68 8.87
CA SER A 273 2.44 -3.58 9.60
C SER A 273 2.79 -3.65 11.09
N SER A 274 4.07 -3.71 11.44
CA SER A 274 4.54 -3.71 12.82
C SER A 274 4.19 -2.40 13.55
N LEU A 275 4.36 -1.25 12.89
CA LEU A 275 3.98 0.07 13.41
C LEU A 275 2.47 0.16 13.68
N ILE A 276 1.65 -0.27 12.73
CA ILE A 276 0.19 -0.33 12.88
C ILE A 276 -0.20 -1.24 14.05
N ALA A 277 0.36 -2.45 14.11
CA ALA A 277 0.08 -3.41 15.17
C ALA A 277 0.44 -2.88 16.57
N THR A 278 1.54 -2.13 16.68
CA THR A 278 1.98 -1.50 17.93
C THR A 278 0.96 -0.49 18.44
N HIS A 279 0.43 0.38 17.57
CA HIS A 279 -0.58 1.38 17.94
C HIS A 279 -1.95 0.75 18.20
N ILE A 280 -2.33 -0.30 17.47
CA ILE A 280 -3.54 -1.06 17.76
C ILE A 280 -3.45 -1.66 19.18
N LYS A 281 -2.30 -2.24 19.53
CA LYS A 281 -2.08 -2.81 20.86
C LYS A 281 -2.16 -1.74 21.96
N SER A 282 -1.65 -0.52 21.73
CA SER A 282 -1.67 0.56 22.74
C SER A 282 -3.08 1.07 23.04
N ILE A 283 -4.02 1.00 22.09
CA ILE A 283 -5.44 1.31 22.30
C ILE A 283 -6.13 0.25 23.18
N GLY A 284 -5.49 -0.91 23.38
CA GLY A 284 -6.14 -2.06 23.99
C GLY A 284 -7.17 -2.69 23.05
N LEU A 285 -7.02 -2.48 21.73
CA LEU A 285 -7.70 -3.28 20.72
C LEU A 285 -7.20 -4.71 20.85
N LYS A 286 -7.84 -5.48 21.73
CA LYS A 286 -7.81 -6.94 21.66
C LYS A 286 -8.26 -7.29 20.24
N HIS A 287 -7.46 -8.08 19.51
CA HIS A 287 -7.88 -8.63 18.23
C HIS A 287 -9.27 -9.22 18.38
N GLY A 288 -10.24 -8.51 17.83
CA GLY A 288 -11.63 -8.61 18.21
C GLY A 288 -12.27 -7.37 17.65
N THR A 289 -12.76 -7.51 16.43
CA THR A 289 -13.64 -6.56 15.76
C THR A 289 -14.57 -5.93 16.79
N GLU A 290 -14.78 -4.60 16.74
CA GLU A 290 -15.78 -3.95 17.60
C GLU A 290 -17.15 -4.65 17.51
N PHE A 291 -17.37 -5.36 16.40
CA PHE A 291 -18.48 -6.24 16.13
C PHE A 291 -18.27 -7.64 16.68
N ASP A 292 -19.26 -8.13 17.43
CA ASP A 292 -19.37 -9.52 17.87
C ASP A 292 -19.63 -10.47 16.69
N LEU A 293 -20.32 -9.99 15.65
CA LEU A 293 -20.62 -10.70 14.41
C LEU A 293 -20.38 -9.81 13.19
N ILE A 294 -19.60 -10.31 12.24
CA ILE A 294 -19.42 -9.71 10.91
C ILE A 294 -19.92 -10.69 9.87
N LEU A 295 -20.87 -10.27 9.03
CA LEU A 295 -21.30 -11.03 7.87
C LEU A 295 -20.74 -10.39 6.59
N ASP A 296 -19.94 -11.15 5.86
CA ASP A 296 -19.52 -10.81 4.50
C ASP A 296 -20.42 -11.53 3.49
N CYS A 297 -21.33 -10.78 2.88
CA CYS A 297 -22.28 -11.30 1.92
C CYS A 297 -21.61 -11.76 0.61
N HIS A 298 -20.47 -11.16 0.24
CA HIS A 298 -19.75 -11.48 -0.99
C HIS A 298 -18.98 -12.79 -0.85
N SER A 299 -18.13 -12.89 0.17
CA SER A 299 -17.35 -14.11 0.43
C SER A 299 -18.18 -15.23 1.05
N ARG A 300 -19.42 -14.92 1.47
CA ARG A 300 -20.36 -15.80 2.18
C ARG A 300 -19.72 -16.36 3.45
N GLN A 301 -19.14 -15.48 4.25
CA GLN A 301 -18.46 -15.84 5.49
C GLN A 301 -19.06 -15.04 6.65
N VAL A 302 -19.18 -15.69 7.79
CA VAL A 302 -19.46 -15.01 9.06
C VAL A 302 -18.21 -15.11 9.93
N LYS A 303 -17.77 -13.97 10.47
CA LYS A 303 -16.73 -13.92 11.48
C LYS A 303 -17.38 -13.62 12.83
N GLU A 304 -17.24 -14.55 13.75
CA GLU A 304 -17.67 -14.37 15.14
C GLU A 304 -16.43 -14.11 16.01
N LYS A 305 -16.61 -13.27 17.02
CA LYS A 305 -15.50 -12.73 17.82
C LYS A 305 -14.62 -13.80 18.48
N ASP A 306 -15.22 -14.86 19.01
CA ASP A 306 -14.53 -15.88 19.81
C ASP A 306 -14.25 -17.17 19.00
N LYS A 307 -15.11 -17.51 18.04
CA LYS A 307 -15.04 -18.69 17.16
C LYS A 307 -14.25 -18.47 15.87
N GLY A 308 -14.03 -17.21 15.48
CA GLY A 308 -13.36 -16.88 14.23
C GLY A 308 -14.26 -17.00 12.99
N ILE A 309 -13.65 -17.28 11.84
CA ILE A 309 -14.32 -17.25 10.53
C ILE A 309 -14.98 -18.59 10.23
N VAL A 310 -16.26 -18.56 9.87
CA VAL A 310 -17.04 -19.71 9.40
C VAL A 310 -17.56 -19.46 7.99
N ASN A 311 -17.34 -20.43 7.10
CA ASN A 311 -17.78 -20.36 5.71
C ASN A 311 -19.23 -20.85 5.55
N LEU A 312 -20.06 -20.06 4.86
CA LEU A 312 -21.49 -20.32 4.61
C LEU A 312 -21.76 -20.71 3.14
N LYS A 313 -20.73 -21.08 2.35
CA LYS A 313 -20.91 -21.60 0.99
C LYS A 313 -21.90 -22.76 0.96
N GLY A 314 -22.87 -22.68 0.03
CA GLY A 314 -23.95 -23.66 -0.10
C GLY A 314 -25.06 -23.57 0.95
N GLN A 315 -24.97 -22.68 1.93
CA GLN A 315 -25.96 -22.51 3.00
C GLN A 315 -26.81 -21.25 2.83
N PHE A 316 -27.41 -21.06 1.65
CA PHE A 316 -28.15 -19.84 1.28
C PHE A 316 -29.22 -19.44 2.29
N VAL A 317 -30.04 -20.39 2.75
CA VAL A 317 -31.10 -20.13 3.74
C VAL A 317 -30.53 -19.63 5.07
N ILE A 318 -29.37 -20.13 5.50
CA ILE A 318 -28.71 -19.70 6.74
C ILE A 318 -28.14 -18.30 6.58
N LEU A 319 -27.54 -18.02 5.41
CA LEU A 319 -27.04 -16.69 5.06
C LEU A 319 -28.17 -15.65 5.10
N GLU A 320 -29.29 -15.91 4.43
CA GLU A 320 -30.45 -15.01 4.39
C GLU A 320 -31.07 -14.80 5.77
N LEU A 321 -31.20 -15.89 6.54
CA LEU A 321 -31.72 -15.81 7.90
C LEU A 321 -30.80 -14.98 8.80
N LEU A 322 -29.47 -15.19 8.72
CA LEU A 322 -28.50 -14.40 9.48
C LEU A 322 -28.52 -12.93 9.05
N LYS A 323 -28.52 -12.67 7.74
CA LYS A 323 -28.64 -11.32 7.17
C LYS A 323 -29.87 -10.59 7.70
N LEU A 324 -31.02 -11.26 7.71
CA LEU A 324 -32.27 -10.70 8.23
C LEU A 324 -32.14 -10.27 9.70
N PHE A 325 -31.58 -11.14 10.55
CA PHE A 325 -31.36 -10.83 11.96
C PHE A 325 -30.36 -9.69 12.18
N LEU A 326 -29.25 -9.68 11.45
CA LEU A 326 -28.23 -8.63 11.56
C LEU A 326 -28.74 -7.27 11.04
N SER A 327 -29.68 -7.26 10.09
CA SER A 327 -30.25 -6.02 9.55
C SER A 327 -31.11 -5.26 10.57
N LYS A 328 -31.68 -5.96 11.56
CA LYS A 328 -32.57 -5.38 12.59
C LYS A 328 -32.35 -6.03 13.96
N PRO A 329 -31.22 -5.75 14.65
CA PRO A 329 -30.98 -6.26 16.00
C PRO A 329 -32.08 -5.83 16.98
N GLY A 330 -32.49 -6.72 17.88
CA GLY A 330 -33.56 -6.49 18.86
C GLY A 330 -34.98 -6.65 18.33
N HIS A 331 -35.21 -6.63 17.01
CA HIS A 331 -36.54 -6.85 16.44
C HIS A 331 -36.91 -8.34 16.47
N SER A 332 -38.10 -8.65 16.99
CA SER A 332 -38.63 -10.01 17.01
C SER A 332 -39.40 -10.31 15.73
N PHE A 333 -38.94 -11.33 15.01
CA PHE A 333 -39.58 -11.86 13.82
C PHE A 333 -40.43 -13.07 14.18
N SER A 334 -41.71 -12.99 13.89
CA SER A 334 -42.64 -14.11 14.02
C SER A 334 -42.31 -15.22 13.01
N LYS A 335 -42.78 -16.45 13.27
CA LYS A 335 -42.58 -17.58 12.33
C LYS A 335 -43.16 -17.28 10.95
N LYS A 336 -44.29 -16.58 10.89
CA LYS A 336 -44.95 -16.15 9.65
C LYS A 336 -44.04 -15.22 8.85
N GLU A 337 -43.42 -14.24 9.50
CA GLU A 337 -42.50 -13.30 8.86
C GLU A 337 -41.21 -13.97 8.40
N LEU A 338 -40.64 -14.86 9.22
CA LEU A 338 -39.45 -15.62 8.83
C LEU A 338 -39.71 -16.45 7.57
N VAL A 339 -40.85 -17.16 7.53
CA VAL A 339 -41.24 -17.98 6.37
C VAL A 339 -41.41 -17.14 5.12
N LYS A 340 -42.08 -15.98 5.24
CA LYS A 340 -42.27 -15.09 4.10
C LYS A 340 -40.96 -14.43 3.63
N LYS A 341 -40.08 -14.01 4.53
CA LYS A 341 -38.84 -13.27 4.15
C LYS A 341 -37.69 -14.17 3.70
N VAL A 342 -37.56 -15.37 4.26
CA VAL A 342 -36.41 -16.25 4.00
C VAL A 342 -36.73 -17.32 2.96
N TRP A 343 -37.98 -17.78 2.87
CA TRP A 343 -38.40 -18.84 1.93
C TRP A 343 -39.41 -18.38 0.88
N ASP A 344 -39.92 -17.15 0.98
CA ASP A 344 -40.99 -16.60 0.14
C ASP A 344 -42.24 -17.50 0.03
N GLN A 345 -42.63 -18.10 1.15
CA GLN A 345 -43.76 -19.05 1.22
C GLN A 345 -44.91 -18.50 2.07
N ASN A 346 -46.11 -19.02 1.83
CA ASN A 346 -47.26 -18.78 2.71
C ASN A 346 -47.12 -19.65 3.97
N TYR A 347 -47.31 -19.04 5.13
CA TYR A 347 -47.13 -19.72 6.40
C TYR A 347 -48.20 -20.76 6.66
N SER A 348 -47.76 -21.97 6.99
CA SER A 348 -48.58 -23.10 7.42
C SER A 348 -47.89 -23.78 8.62
N PRO A 349 -48.52 -23.84 9.80
CA PRO A 349 -47.90 -24.39 11.00
C PRO A 349 -47.43 -25.84 10.86
N SER A 350 -48.18 -26.69 10.15
CA SER A 350 -47.88 -28.13 10.01
C SER A 350 -46.56 -28.42 9.31
N ILE A 351 -46.13 -27.53 8.40
CA ILE A 351 -44.90 -27.70 7.61
C ILE A 351 -43.78 -26.82 8.16
N HIS A 352 -44.11 -25.56 8.50
CA HIS A 352 -43.08 -24.54 8.68
C HIS A 352 -42.55 -24.44 10.11
N ASP A 353 -43.29 -24.91 11.11
CA ASP A 353 -42.82 -24.86 12.50
C ASP A 353 -41.52 -25.65 12.67
N ASN A 354 -41.49 -26.87 12.16
CA ASN A 354 -40.30 -27.71 12.20
C ASN A 354 -39.18 -27.13 11.32
N LYS A 355 -39.52 -26.63 10.13
CA LYS A 355 -38.55 -26.03 9.19
C LYS A 355 -37.83 -24.82 9.80
N VAL A 356 -38.57 -23.92 10.44
CA VAL A 356 -38.04 -22.75 11.15
C VAL A 356 -37.16 -23.20 12.33
N TYR A 357 -37.65 -24.14 13.13
CA TYR A 357 -36.92 -24.65 14.29
C TYR A 357 -35.58 -25.29 13.91
N VAL A 358 -35.57 -26.20 12.92
CA VAL A 358 -34.35 -26.89 12.46
C VAL A 358 -33.35 -25.90 11.87
N THR A 359 -33.82 -24.92 11.10
CA THR A 359 -32.96 -23.90 10.49
C THR A 359 -32.32 -22.99 11.55
N LEU A 360 -33.10 -22.54 12.54
CA LEU A 360 -32.57 -21.76 13.67
C LEU A 360 -31.59 -22.56 14.52
N LYS A 361 -31.84 -23.85 14.74
CA LYS A 361 -30.90 -24.75 15.44
C LYS A 361 -29.56 -24.85 14.70
N ARG A 362 -29.59 -24.95 13.38
CA ARG A 362 -28.38 -24.94 12.53
C ARG A 362 -27.66 -23.60 12.59
N LEU A 363 -28.39 -22.49 12.47
CA LEU A 363 -27.81 -21.14 12.57
C LEU A 363 -27.12 -20.95 13.92
N LYS A 364 -27.79 -21.31 15.02
CA LYS A 364 -27.21 -21.24 16.38
C LYS A 364 -25.93 -22.07 16.50
N LYS A 365 -25.88 -23.27 15.94
CA LYS A 365 -24.66 -24.10 15.96
C LYS A 365 -23.47 -23.40 15.31
N ILE A 366 -23.73 -22.61 14.26
CA ILE A 366 -22.72 -21.84 13.53
C ILE A 366 -22.26 -20.66 14.38
N ILE A 367 -23.18 -19.78 14.79
CA ILE A 367 -22.82 -18.47 15.35
C ILE A 367 -22.67 -18.46 16.88
N GLU A 368 -23.34 -19.32 17.63
CA GLU A 368 -23.29 -19.25 19.10
C GLU A 368 -21.94 -19.78 19.63
N PRO A 369 -21.22 -19.03 20.49
CA PRO A 369 -19.90 -19.45 20.96
C PRO A 369 -19.98 -20.70 21.83
N ASN A 370 -21.07 -20.87 22.59
CA ASN A 370 -21.32 -22.02 23.45
C ASN A 370 -22.68 -22.64 23.13
N ALA A 371 -22.70 -23.96 22.91
CA ALA A 371 -23.92 -24.70 22.61
C ALA A 371 -24.92 -24.76 23.79
N LYS A 372 -24.45 -24.57 25.03
CA LYS A 372 -25.28 -24.63 26.25
C LYS A 372 -25.88 -23.28 26.63
N SER A 373 -25.33 -22.16 26.14
CA SER A 373 -25.77 -20.81 26.49
C SER A 373 -25.82 -19.91 25.24
N ALA A 374 -27.03 -19.50 24.84
CA ALA A 374 -27.21 -18.61 23.70
C ALA A 374 -26.78 -17.17 24.03
N LYS A 375 -25.93 -16.59 23.19
CA LYS A 375 -25.46 -15.20 23.24
C LYS A 375 -26.18 -14.33 22.19
N TYR A 376 -26.52 -14.90 21.03
CA TYR A 376 -26.99 -14.15 19.87
C TYR A 376 -28.49 -14.25 19.63
N ILE A 377 -29.03 -15.46 19.45
CA ILE A 377 -30.41 -15.65 18.99
C ILE A 377 -31.31 -16.12 20.14
N PHE A 378 -32.29 -15.28 20.46
CA PHE A 378 -33.26 -15.51 21.53
C PHE A 378 -34.67 -15.73 20.98
N ARG A 379 -35.56 -16.21 21.86
CA ARG A 379 -36.98 -16.43 21.56
C ARG A 379 -37.81 -15.74 22.64
N ASN A 380 -38.84 -15.01 22.24
CA ASN A 380 -39.85 -14.46 23.13
C ASN A 380 -41.25 -14.93 22.69
N LYS A 381 -42.31 -14.30 23.20
CA LYS A 381 -43.71 -14.61 22.84
C LYS A 381 -44.02 -14.28 21.38
N ASP A 382 -43.41 -13.23 20.84
CA ASP A 382 -43.69 -12.71 19.50
C ASP A 382 -42.89 -13.41 18.39
N GLY A 383 -41.79 -14.07 18.74
CA GLY A 383 -40.95 -14.75 17.77
C GLY A 383 -39.50 -14.94 18.19
N TYR A 384 -38.61 -14.85 17.20
CA TYR A 384 -37.16 -14.96 17.38
C TYR A 384 -36.50 -13.61 17.09
N TYR A 385 -35.45 -13.29 17.83
CA TYR A 385 -34.74 -12.03 17.69
C TYR A 385 -33.24 -12.20 17.92
N LEU A 386 -32.47 -11.29 17.34
CA LEU A 386 -31.06 -11.10 17.68
C LEU A 386 -30.96 -10.18 18.89
N ASN A 387 -30.10 -10.52 19.84
CA ASN A 387 -29.82 -9.69 21.00
C ASN A 387 -29.44 -8.25 20.62
N SER A 388 -30.13 -7.26 21.18
CA SER A 388 -29.94 -5.84 20.86
C SER A 388 -28.59 -5.29 21.33
N LYS A 389 -27.92 -5.95 22.28
CA LYS A 389 -26.61 -5.53 22.80
C LYS A 389 -25.43 -6.00 21.94
N VAL A 390 -25.69 -6.81 20.91
CA VAL A 390 -24.67 -7.39 20.05
C VAL A 390 -24.29 -6.38 18.98
N LYS A 391 -23.00 -6.06 18.89
CA LYS A 391 -22.49 -5.19 17.82
C LYS A 391 -22.35 -6.00 16.54
N THR A 392 -22.96 -5.55 15.45
CA THR A 392 -23.00 -6.29 14.18
C THR A 392 -22.54 -5.43 13.01
N PHE A 393 -21.93 -6.06 12.01
CA PHE A 393 -21.58 -5.41 10.75
C PHE A 393 -21.93 -6.31 9.58
N ILE A 394 -22.57 -5.74 8.56
CA ILE A 394 -22.84 -6.41 7.28
C ILE A 394 -22.00 -5.73 6.22
N ARG A 395 -21.10 -6.49 5.58
CA ARG A 395 -20.34 -6.01 4.43
C ARG A 395 -21.16 -6.24 3.17
N GLU A 396 -21.80 -5.17 2.67
CA GLU A 396 -22.46 -5.13 1.38
C GLU A 396 -21.67 -4.23 0.43
N ILE A 397 -21.61 -4.58 -0.85
CA ILE A 397 -21.11 -3.66 -1.88
C ILE A 397 -22.29 -2.74 -2.24
N GLN A 398 -22.18 -1.46 -1.92
CA GLN A 398 -22.88 -0.43 -2.68
C GLN A 398 -21.96 -0.07 -3.85
N PHE A 399 -22.45 -0.30 -5.07
CA PHE A 399 -21.81 0.18 -6.29
C PHE A 399 -22.00 1.69 -6.42
#